data_AF-A0A443RZ83-F1
#
_entry.id   AF-A0A443RZ83-F1
#
_cell.length_a   1.000
_cell.length_b   1.000
_cell.length_c   1.000
_cell.angle_alpha   90.00
_cell.angle_beta   90.00
_cell.angle_gamma   90.00
#
_symmetry.space_group_name_H-M   'P 1'
#
loop_
_entity.id
_entity.type
_entity.pdbx_description
1 polymer ?
#
loop_
_entity_poly.entity_id
_entity_poly.type
_entity_poly.pdbx_seq_one_letter_code
_entity_poly.pdbx_strand_id
1 'polypeptide(L)' 'MEYDGSSFTQTAVQICCCECGLLIDPNPSNTCVNCLKSRVDITDGIQKQVILYFCRGCERLVSNAVLINKFCS' A
#
# COMPACT_ATOMS: atom_id res chain seq x y z
N MET A 1 -28.25 -23.59 28.00
CA MET A 1 -27.72 -24.30 26.81
C MET A 1 -26.31 -23.80 26.62
N GLU A 2 -25.33 -24.65 26.90
CA GLU A 2 -23.93 -24.34 26.64
C GLU A 2 -23.72 -24.52 25.13
N TYR A 3 -23.31 -23.45 24.45
CA TYR A 3 -22.98 -23.45 23.03
C TYR A 3 -21.57 -24.04 22.91
N ASP A 4 -21.50 -25.31 22.55
CA ASP A 4 -20.24 -26.02 22.31
C ASP A 4 -19.61 -25.45 21.03
N GLY A 5 -18.57 -24.63 21.23
CA GLY A 5 -17.76 -24.01 20.18
C GLY A 5 -16.89 -25.04 19.48
N SER A 6 -17.53 -25.96 18.77
CA SER A 6 -16.88 -26.95 17.91
C SER A 6 -16.09 -26.22 16.82
N SER A 7 -14.80 -26.03 17.07
CA SER A 7 -13.82 -25.49 16.14
C SER A 7 -13.63 -26.48 15.00
N PHE A 8 -14.25 -26.17 13.86
CA PHE A 8 -13.98 -26.88 12.61
C PHE A 8 -12.48 -26.78 12.30
N THR A 9 -11.76 -27.89 12.36
CA THR A 9 -10.39 -27.97 11.87
C THR A 9 -10.42 -27.99 10.35
N GLN A 10 -10.32 -26.80 9.76
CA GLN A 10 -10.13 -26.66 8.33
C GLN A 10 -8.79 -27.30 7.96
N THR A 11 -8.82 -28.39 7.19
CA THR A 11 -7.61 -28.96 6.59
C THR A 11 -6.96 -27.86 5.76
N ALA A 12 -5.81 -27.36 6.18
CA ALA A 12 -5.06 -26.34 5.46
C ALA A 12 -4.52 -26.95 4.15
N VAL A 13 -5.28 -26.79 3.06
CA VAL A 13 -4.85 -27.19 1.72
C VAL A 13 -3.98 -26.07 1.18
N GLN A 14 -2.71 -26.36 0.89
CA GLN A 14 -1.80 -25.41 0.24
C GLN A 14 -1.85 -25.59 -1.28
N ILE A 15 -1.66 -24.49 -2.00
CA ILE A 15 -1.56 -24.47 -3.47
C ILE A 15 -0.20 -23.89 -3.89
N CYS A 16 0.24 -24.20 -5.10
CA CYS A 16 1.45 -23.58 -5.67
C CYS A 16 1.13 -22.21 -6.29
N CYS A 17 2.00 -21.24 -6.09
CA CYS A 17 1.98 -19.95 -6.78
C CYS A 17 2.14 -20.17 -8.29
N CYS A 18 1.27 -19.55 -9.10
CA CYS A 18 1.22 -19.71 -10.55
C CYS A 18 2.46 -19.20 -11.30
N GLU A 19 3.25 -18.31 -10.68
CA GLU A 19 4.45 -17.73 -11.29
C GLU A 19 5.76 -18.40 -10.83
N CYS A 20 5.96 -18.55 -9.51
CA CYS A 20 7.23 -19.04 -8.94
C CYS A 20 7.18 -20.43 -8.30
N GLY A 21 5.99 -21.06 -8.22
CA GLY A 21 5.83 -22.40 -7.64
C GLY A 21 5.89 -22.48 -6.11
N LEU A 22 5.99 -21.36 -5.40
CA LEU A 22 5.99 -21.32 -3.93
C LEU A 22 4.67 -21.86 -3.36
N LEU A 23 4.72 -22.73 -2.35
CA LEU A 23 3.53 -23.17 -1.61
C LEU A 23 2.94 -22.02 -0.80
N ILE A 24 1.67 -21.70 -1.06
CA ILE A 24 0.91 -20.61 -0.44
C ILE A 24 -0.48 -21.10 -0.03
N ASP A 25 -1.12 -20.36 0.88
CA ASP A 25 -2.55 -20.54 1.13
C ASP A 25 -3.37 -20.09 -0.09
N PRO A 26 -4.48 -20.80 -0.40
CA PRO A 26 -5.28 -20.53 -1.56
C PRO A 26 -5.84 -19.11 -1.53
N ASN A 27 -5.58 -18.36 -2.61
CA ASN A 27 -6.10 -17.02 -2.80
C ASN A 27 -6.66 -16.88 -4.23
N PRO A 28 -7.58 -15.93 -4.50
CA PRO A 28 -8.23 -15.82 -5.82
C PRO A 28 -7.29 -15.56 -7.00
N SER A 29 -6.06 -15.09 -6.73
CA SER A 29 -5.05 -14.83 -7.76
C SER A 29 -4.12 -16.03 -8.00
N ASN A 30 -4.11 -17.01 -7.09
CA ASN A 30 -3.11 -18.08 -7.03
C ASN A 30 -1.66 -17.56 -7.12
N THR A 31 -1.40 -16.32 -6.69
CA THR A 31 -0.10 -15.65 -6.80
C THR A 31 0.42 -15.33 -5.40
N CYS A 32 1.70 -15.58 -5.14
CA CYS A 32 2.32 -15.21 -3.89
C CYS A 32 2.53 -13.69 -3.80
N VAL A 33 2.64 -13.16 -2.58
CA VAL A 33 2.79 -11.72 -2.34
C VAL A 33 4.03 -11.14 -3.02
N ASN A 34 5.11 -11.91 -3.15
CA ASN A 34 6.35 -11.45 -3.78
C ASN A 34 6.18 -11.25 -5.29
N CYS A 35 5.60 -12.24 -5.99
CA CYS A 35 5.29 -12.14 -7.42
C CYS A 35 4.26 -11.03 -7.71
N LEU A 36 3.29 -10.85 -6.81
CA LEU A 36 2.32 -9.76 -6.93
C LEU A 36 3.00 -8.38 -6.82
N LYS A 37 3.91 -8.19 -5.86
CA LYS A 37 4.66 -6.94 -5.68
C LYS A 37 5.64 -6.66 -6.83
N SER A 38 6.18 -7.70 -7.48
CA SER A 38 7.08 -7.50 -8.62
C SER A 38 6.35 -7.08 -9.90
N ARG A 39 5.06 -7.43 -10.05
CA ARG A 39 4.27 -7.13 -11.26
C ARG A 39 3.31 -5.94 -11.10
N VAL A 40 2.91 -5.61 -9.87
CA VAL A 40 1.99 -4.50 -9.57
C VAL A 40 2.72 -3.46 -8.72
N ASP A 41 3.09 -2.34 -9.35
CA ASP A 41 3.57 -1.17 -8.65
C ASP A 41 2.44 -0.14 -8.47
N ILE A 42 1.93 -0.02 -7.25
CA ILE A 42 0.90 0.98 -6.89
C ILE A 42 1.49 2.38 -6.69
N THR A 43 2.83 2.50 -6.70
CA THR A 43 3.53 3.79 -6.54
C THR A 43 3.79 4.50 -7.86
N ASP A 44 3.41 3.87 -8.98
CA ASP A 44 3.47 4.53 -10.28
C ASP A 44 2.58 5.78 -10.29
N GLY A 45 3.09 6.87 -10.85
CA GLY A 45 2.44 8.18 -10.83
C GLY A 45 2.47 8.93 -9.49
N ILE A 46 2.97 8.33 -8.40
CA ILE A 46 3.13 9.04 -7.12
C ILE A 46 4.47 9.79 -7.11
N GLN A 47 4.39 11.10 -6.90
CA GLN A 47 5.58 11.95 -6.82
C GLN A 47 6.39 11.65 -5.54
N LYS A 48 7.62 11.15 -5.68
CA LYS A 48 8.48 10.72 -4.55
C LYS A 48 9.23 11.87 -3.85
N GLN A 49 9.24 13.05 -4.46
CA GLN A 49 9.90 14.24 -3.93
C GLN A 49 9.05 15.47 -4.25
N VAL A 50 8.92 16.37 -3.27
CA VAL A 50 8.25 17.66 -3.43
C VAL A 50 9.16 18.78 -2.94
N ILE A 51 9.08 19.95 -3.58
CA ILE A 51 9.80 21.15 -3.15
C ILE A 51 8.89 21.92 -2.19
N LEU A 52 9.40 22.22 -1.00
CA LEU A 52 8.73 23.08 -0.03
C LEU A 52 9.35 24.46 -0.06
N TYR A 53 8.50 25.48 -0.10
CA TYR A 53 8.90 26.88 -0.05
C TYR A 53 8.51 27.48 1.30
N PHE A 54 9.44 28.18 1.93
CA PHE A 54 9.25 28.83 3.22
C PHE A 54 9.17 30.35 3.08
N CYS A 55 8.12 30.96 3.60
CA CYS A 55 7.97 32.42 3.65
C CYS A 55 8.41 32.97 5.01
N ARG A 56 9.39 33.89 5.01
CA ARG A 56 9.91 34.53 6.24
C ARG A 56 8.91 35.49 6.91
N GLY A 57 8.05 36.17 6.15
CA GLY A 57 7.12 37.18 6.70
C GLY A 57 5.91 36.56 7.38
N CYS A 58 5.46 35.41 6.88
CA CYS A 58 4.27 34.72 7.33
C CYS A 58 4.55 33.38 8.04
N GLU A 59 5.82 32.98 8.13
CA GLU A 59 6.33 31.75 8.77
C GLU A 59 5.63 30.45 8.31
N ARG A 60 5.16 30.41 7.05
CA ARG A 60 4.42 29.29 6.46
C ARG A 60 5.21 28.54 5.39
N LEU A 61 4.90 27.25 5.26
CA LEU A 61 5.41 26.34 4.23
C LEU A 61 4.34 26.10 3.16
N VAL A 62 4.70 26.19 1.88
CA VAL A 62 3.81 25.88 0.75
C VAL A 62 4.53 25.02 -0.28
N SER A 63 3.81 24.12 -0.94
CA SER A 63 4.38 23.25 -1.99
C SER A 63 4.42 23.91 -3.38
N ASN A 64 3.83 25.10 -3.53
CA ASN A 64 3.77 25.82 -4.80
C ASN A 64 4.30 27.25 -4.64
N ALA A 65 5.35 27.57 -5.41
CA ALA A 65 6.02 28.88 -5.36
C ALA A 65 5.08 30.07 -5.65
N VAL A 66 4.08 29.89 -6.51
CA VAL A 66 3.13 30.95 -6.90
C VAL A 66 2.23 31.35 -5.72
N LEU A 67 2.06 30.45 -4.74
CA LEU A 67 1.21 30.67 -3.58
C LEU A 67 1.90 31.51 -2.50
N ILE A 68 3.22 31.66 -2.50
CA ILE A 68 3.95 32.44 -1.48
C ILE A 68 3.45 33.89 -1.43
N ASN A 69 3.39 34.56 -2.59
CA ASN A 69 2.96 35.96 -2.65
C ASN A 69 1.44 36.11 -2.47
N LYS A 70 0.66 35.09 -2.85
CA LYS A 70 -0.81 35.12 -2.70
C LYS A 70 -1.28 34.91 -1.26
N PHE A 71 -0.58 34.13 -0.45
CA PHE A 71 -0.96 33.84 0.94
C PHE A 71 -0.24 34.71 1.98
N CYS A 72 0.75 35.50 1.56
CA CYS A 72 1.46 36.43 2.44
C CYS A 72 1.04 37.90 2.28
N SER A 73 -0.06 38.15 1.56
CA SER A 73 -0.81 39.42 1.62
C SER A 73 -1.95 39.32 2.62
#